data_AF-A0A9D7SA57-F1
#
_entry.id   AF-A0A9D7SA57-F1
#
_cell.length_a   1.000
_cell.length_b   1.000
_cell.length_c   1.000
_cell.angle_alpha   90.00
_cell.angle_beta   90.00
_cell.angle_gamma   90.00
#
_symmetry.space_group_name_H-M   'P 1'
#
loop_
_entity.id
_entity.type
_entity.pdbx_description
1 polymer ?
#
loop_
_entity_poly.entity_id
_entity_poly.type
_entity_poly.pdbx_seq_one_letter_code
_entity_poly.pdbx_strand_id
1 'polypeptide(L)'
;MNIEQRLKQWAKSDLQCSRKFIQLNIKIVENEKIFLLSINCNIKFNNIEKQIQVSKLFPTFSTDDYVSSSSGNVYRLNQTIDLVEKEYIAEYEKMIRVILQYQ
;
A
#
# COMPACT_ATOMS: atom_id res chain seq x y z
N MET A 1 -9.13 11.49 -12.24
CA MET A 1 -8.83 11.20 -10.81
C MET A 1 -7.35 11.39 -10.59
N ASN A 2 -6.94 12.10 -9.54
CA ASN A 2 -5.53 12.31 -9.20
C ASN A 2 -5.01 11.26 -8.19
N ILE A 3 -3.70 11.24 -7.95
CA ILE A 3 -3.00 10.30 -7.05
C ILE A 3 -3.60 10.32 -5.64
N GLU A 4 -3.81 11.51 -5.06
CA GLU A 4 -4.32 11.65 -3.70
C GLU A 4 -5.78 11.18 -3.58
N GLN A 5 -6.63 11.45 -4.58
CA GLN A 5 -8.00 10.95 -4.64
C GLN A 5 -8.03 9.42 -4.72
N ARG A 6 -7.16 8.82 -5.54
CA ARG A 6 -7.06 7.35 -5.66
C ARG A 6 -6.58 6.70 -4.36
N LEU A 7 -5.57 7.29 -3.71
CA LEU A 7 -5.07 6.85 -2.41
C LEU A 7 -6.15 6.94 -1.31
N LYS A 8 -6.93 8.03 -1.29
CA LYS A 8 -8.08 8.18 -0.37
C LYS A 8 -9.16 7.13 -0.62
N GLN A 9 -9.42 6.74 -1.87
CA GLN A 9 -10.35 5.67 -2.18
C GLN A 9 -9.81 4.30 -1.72
N TRP A 10 -8.53 4.02 -1.98
CA TRP A 10 -7.88 2.80 -1.52
C TRP A 10 -7.87 2.66 0.01
N ALA A 11 -7.65 3.76 0.72
CA ALA A 11 -7.66 3.76 2.19
C ALA A 11 -9.03 3.40 2.80
N LYS A 12 -10.13 3.50 2.03
CA LYS A 12 -11.50 3.23 2.49
C LYS A 12 -12.00 1.82 2.22
N SER A 13 -11.27 1.01 1.45
CA SER A 13 -11.82 -0.22 0.87
C SER A 13 -11.91 -1.42 1.82
N ASP A 14 -11.55 -1.30 3.10
CA ASP A 14 -11.58 -2.44 4.02
C ASP A 14 -11.78 -2.02 5.49
N LEU A 15 -12.72 -2.67 6.18
CA LEU A 15 -13.05 -2.40 7.58
C LEU A 15 -12.19 -3.21 8.57
N GLN A 16 -11.59 -4.32 8.13
CA GLN A 16 -10.80 -5.20 9.00
C GLN A 16 -9.33 -4.79 9.09
N CYS A 17 -8.86 -4.02 8.12
CA CYS A 17 -7.48 -3.61 7.97
C CYS A 17 -7.35 -2.09 7.88
N SER A 18 -6.44 -1.51 8.65
CA SER A 18 -6.13 -0.09 8.53
C SER A 18 -5.18 0.15 7.36
N ARG A 19 -5.72 0.75 6.30
CA ARG A 19 -4.96 1.16 5.11
C ARG A 19 -4.64 2.65 5.24
N LYS A 20 -3.36 3.00 5.12
CA LYS A 20 -2.89 4.38 5.29
C LYS A 20 -1.90 4.75 4.20
N PHE A 21 -1.83 6.04 3.89
CA PHE A 21 -0.77 6.59 3.08
C PHE A 21 -0.22 7.86 3.74
N ILE A 22 1.09 8.06 3.64
CA ILE A 22 1.78 9.23 4.19
C ILE A 22 2.61 9.84 3.07
N GLN A 23 2.43 11.15 2.82
CA GLN A 23 3.34 11.88 1.95
C GLN A 23 4.63 12.16 2.74
N LEU A 24 5.74 11.60 2.29
CA LEU A 24 7.06 11.84 2.84
C LEU A 24 7.65 13.08 2.14
N ASN A 25 8.07 14.05 2.93
CA ASN A 25 8.77 15.25 2.44
C ASN A 25 10.26 14.94 2.31
N ILE A 26 10.62 14.04 1.39
CA ILE A 26 12.01 13.72 1.08
C ILE A 26 12.37 14.50 -0.18
N LYS A 27 13.29 15.45 -0.06
CA LYS A 27 13.89 16.12 -1.23
C LYS A 27 14.88 15.15 -1.88
N ILE A 28 14.40 14.31 -2.80
CA ILE A 28 15.29 13.50 -3.66
C ILE A 28 15.61 14.30 -4.94
N VAL A 29 14.58 14.91 -5.55
CA VAL A 29 14.69 15.83 -6.71
C VAL A 29 13.66 16.96 -6.52
N GLU A 30 13.91 18.13 -7.10
CA GLU A 30 12.90 19.21 -7.15
C GLU A 30 11.61 18.69 -7.79
N ASN A 31 10.47 18.93 -7.16
CA ASN A 31 9.10 18.56 -7.59
C ASN A 31 8.62 17.10 -7.41
N GLU A 32 9.37 16.23 -6.72
CA GLU A 32 8.91 14.88 -6.42
C GLU A 32 8.20 14.76 -5.06
N LYS A 33 7.03 14.11 -5.05
CA LYS A 33 6.39 13.62 -3.82
C LYS A 33 6.63 12.13 -3.68
N ILE A 34 6.91 11.67 -2.48
CA ILE A 34 7.00 10.23 -2.18
C ILE A 34 5.87 9.87 -1.25
N PHE A 35 5.13 8.82 -1.58
CA PHE A 35 4.08 8.27 -0.73
C PHE A 35 4.52 6.95 -0.11
N LEU A 36 4.38 6.81 1.19
CA LEU A 36 4.44 5.52 1.87
C LEU A 36 3.02 4.96 1.92
N LEU A 37 2.77 3.85 1.22
CA LEU A 37 1.53 3.10 1.30
C LEU A 37 1.70 1.98 2.31
N SER A 38 0.74 1.82 3.23
CA SER A 38 0.82 0.83 4.31
C SER A 38 -0.52 0.15 4.56
N ILE A 39 -0.52 -1.18 4.64
CA ILE A 39 -1.63 -2.01 5.13
C ILE A 39 -1.21 -2.54 6.50
N ASN A 40 -2.04 -2.30 7.51
CA ASN A 40 -1.86 -2.80 8.87
C ASN A 40 -3.12 -3.55 9.30
N CYS A 41 -2.97 -4.83 9.63
CA CYS A 41 -4.08 -5.67 10.04
C CYS A 41 -3.73 -6.40 11.33
N ASN A 42 -4.67 -6.40 12.27
CA ASN A 42 -4.59 -7.22 13.48
C ASN A 42 -5.47 -8.44 13.26
N ILE A 43 -4.86 -9.61 13.29
CA ILE A 43 -5.54 -10.89 13.05
C ILE A 43 -5.61 -11.62 14.38
N LYS A 44 -6.84 -11.96 14.77
CA LYS A 44 -7.14 -12.75 15.96
C LYS A 44 -7.68 -14.09 15.52
N PHE A 45 -6.98 -15.17 15.85
CA PHE A 45 -7.41 -16.53 15.55
C PHE A 45 -7.09 -17.45 16.72
N ASN A 46 -8.09 -18.11 17.29
CA ASN A 46 -7.96 -19.08 18.38
C ASN A 46 -6.98 -18.64 19.49
N ASN A 47 -7.23 -17.48 20.10
CA ASN A 47 -6.41 -16.83 21.15
C ASN A 47 -5.00 -16.36 20.72
N ILE A 48 -4.62 -16.54 19.46
CA ILE A 48 -3.39 -15.97 18.90
C ILE A 48 -3.73 -14.63 18.25
N GLU A 49 -3.09 -13.58 18.73
CA GLU A 49 -3.11 -12.26 18.11
C GLU A 49 -1.77 -12.02 17.40
N LYS A 50 -1.83 -11.66 16.12
CA LYS A 50 -0.66 -11.16 15.38
C LYS A 50 -1.03 -9.93 14.58
N GLN A 51 0.00 -9.16 14.29
CA GLN A 51 -0.08 -8.00 13.41
C GLN A 51 0.65 -8.30 12.12
N ILE A 52 0.01 -7.97 10.99
CA ILE A 52 0.64 -7.93 9.67
C ILE A 52 0.74 -6.47 9.25
N GLN A 53 1.96 -6.06 8.88
CA GLN A 53 2.24 -4.75 8.34
C GLN A 53 3.03 -4.90 7.04
N VAL A 54 2.46 -4.40 5.95
CA VAL A 54 3.14 -4.32 4.65
C VAL A 54 3.19 -2.87 4.24
N SER A 55 4.37 -2.40 3.81
CA SER A 55 4.55 -1.01 3.39
C SER A 55 5.43 -0.89 2.15
N LYS A 56 5.06 0.01 1.23
CA LYS A 56 5.83 0.31 0.00
C LYS A 56 5.90 1.80 -0.26
N LEU A 57 6.99 2.21 -0.90
CA LEU A 57 7.19 3.58 -1.36
C LEU A 57 6.70 3.73 -2.80
N PHE A 58 6.04 4.85 -3.07
CA PHE A 58 5.59 5.27 -4.39
C PHE A 58 6.05 6.71 -4.68
N PRO A 59 7.08 6.89 -5.52
CA PRO A 59 7.50 8.21 -5.99
C PRO A 59 6.63 8.72 -7.13
N THR A 60 6.30 10.01 -7.12
CA THR A 60 5.60 10.71 -8.20
C THR A 60 6.62 11.43 -9.08
N PHE A 61 7.38 10.69 -9.88
CA PHE A 61 8.33 11.30 -10.82
C PHE A 61 7.60 12.25 -11.79
N SER A 62 8.09 13.48 -11.92
CA SER A 62 7.78 14.37 -13.05
C SER A 62 8.91 14.28 -14.07
N THR A 63 8.92 13.24 -14.89
CA THR A 63 9.73 13.31 -16.11
C THR A 63 8.94 14.12 -17.13
N ASP A 64 9.43 15.32 -17.41
CA ASP A 64 8.82 16.45 -18.13
C ASP A 64 8.34 16.22 -19.57
N ASP A 65 8.14 14.99 -20.05
CA ASP A 65 7.93 14.77 -21.49
C ASP A 65 6.81 13.81 -21.89
N TYR A 66 5.72 13.73 -21.12
CA TYR A 66 4.50 13.12 -21.66
C TYR A 66 3.24 13.88 -21.28
N VAL A 67 2.56 14.36 -22.32
CA VAL A 67 1.28 15.10 -22.38
C VAL A 67 0.09 14.26 -21.87
N SER A 68 0.32 13.32 -20.93
CA SER A 68 -0.62 12.35 -20.35
C SER A 68 -0.35 12.08 -18.84
N SER A 69 0.19 13.07 -18.16
CA SER A 69 0.87 12.98 -16.84
C SER A 69 0.03 12.53 -15.63
N SER A 70 -1.30 12.51 -15.72
CA SER A 70 -2.16 12.02 -14.62
C SER A 70 -2.49 10.52 -14.74
N SER A 71 -2.65 9.99 -15.95
CA SER A 71 -3.02 8.58 -16.16
C SER A 71 -1.83 7.64 -15.94
N GLY A 72 -0.62 8.01 -16.41
CA GLY A 72 0.59 7.20 -16.23
C GLY A 72 1.00 7.04 -14.76
N ASN A 73 0.92 8.10 -13.97
CA ASN A 73 1.21 8.04 -12.54
C ASN A 73 0.16 7.26 -11.77
N VAL A 74 -1.13 7.40 -12.12
CA VAL A 74 -2.19 6.57 -11.51
C VAL A 74 -2.04 5.09 -11.89
N TYR A 75 -1.60 4.78 -13.10
CA TYR A 75 -1.30 3.41 -13.51
C TYR A 75 -0.17 2.80 -12.67
N ARG A 76 0.97 3.49 -12.51
CA ARG A 76 2.08 3.04 -11.65
C ARG A 76 1.69 2.95 -10.18
N LEU A 77 0.83 3.85 -9.71
CA LEU A 77 0.26 3.80 -8.37
C LEU A 77 -0.58 2.52 -8.19
N ASN A 78 -1.45 2.20 -9.15
CA ASN A 78 -2.26 0.98 -9.10
C ASN A 78 -1.38 -0.27 -9.05
N GLN A 79 -0.32 -0.34 -9.87
CA GLN A 79 0.64 -1.44 -9.79
C GLN A 79 1.29 -1.55 -8.40
N THR A 80 1.62 -0.40 -7.78
CA THR A 80 2.19 -0.39 -6.43
C THR A 80 1.18 -0.86 -5.37
N ILE A 81 -0.09 -0.44 -5.50
CA ILE A 81 -1.18 -0.93 -4.65
C ILE A 81 -1.33 -2.45 -4.79
N ASP A 82 -1.37 -2.96 -6.02
CA ASP A 82 -1.50 -4.40 -6.28
C ASP A 82 -0.35 -5.21 -5.66
N LEU A 83 0.87 -4.66 -5.70
CA LEU A 83 2.04 -5.28 -5.05
C LEU A 83 1.89 -5.31 -3.53
N VAL A 84 1.48 -4.20 -2.91
CA VAL A 84 1.23 -4.13 -1.46
C VAL A 84 0.15 -5.13 -1.05
N GLU A 85 -0.93 -5.25 -1.83
CA GLU A 85 -2.02 -6.18 -1.55
C GLU A 85 -1.59 -7.64 -1.70
N LYS A 86 -0.83 -7.97 -2.75
CA LYS A 86 -0.27 -9.31 -2.94
C LYS A 86 0.66 -9.72 -1.81
N GLU A 87 1.55 -8.83 -1.38
CA GLU A 87 2.45 -9.10 -0.25
C GLU A 87 1.67 -9.27 1.06
N TYR A 88 0.64 -8.46 1.28
CA TYR A 88 -0.24 -8.63 2.44
C TYR A 88 -0.92 -10.00 2.44
N ILE A 89 -1.49 -10.42 1.30
CA ILE A 89 -2.14 -11.74 1.18
C ILE A 89 -1.14 -12.86 1.43
N ALA A 90 0.07 -12.77 0.88
CA ALA A 90 1.11 -13.77 1.08
C ALA A 90 1.51 -13.92 2.56
N GLU A 91 1.70 -12.80 3.27
CA GLU A 91 2.01 -12.82 4.71
C GLU A 91 0.81 -13.35 5.53
N TYR A 92 -0.42 -12.98 5.14
CA TYR A 92 -1.64 -13.50 5.75
C TYR A 92 -1.71 -15.03 5.62
N GLU A 93 -1.57 -15.56 4.41
CA GLU A 93 -1.61 -17.01 4.15
C GLU A 93 -0.52 -17.75 4.91
N LYS A 94 0.70 -17.20 4.93
CA LYS A 94 1.82 -17.77 5.69
C LYS A 94 1.49 -17.84 7.18
N MET A 95 0.93 -16.77 7.75
CA MET A 95 0.52 -16.74 9.15
C MET A 95 -0.56 -17.80 9.45
N ILE A 96 -1.59 -17.90 8.60
CA ILE A 96 -2.66 -18.90 8.78
C ILE A 96 -2.08 -20.31 8.72
N ARG A 97 -1.18 -20.62 7.77
CA ARG A 97 -0.52 -21.93 7.70
C ARG A 97 0.24 -22.25 8.98
N VAL A 98 0.99 -21.29 9.52
CA VAL A 98 1.71 -21.47 10.79
C VAL A 98 0.72 -21.77 11.91
N ILE A 99 -0.36 -21.00 12.04
CA ILE A 99 -1.34 -21.21 13.11
C ILE A 99 -2.00 -22.59 13.03
N LEU A 100 -2.39 -23.02 11.82
CA LEU A 100 -3.01 -24.32 11.61
C LEU A 100 -2.07 -25.51 11.84
N GLN A 101 -0.75 -25.31 11.74
CA GLN A 101 0.24 -26.36 12.04
C GLN A 101 0.43 -26.62 13.54
N TYR A 102 0.03 -25.69 14.41
CA TYR A 102 0.13 -25.80 15.87
C TYR A 102 -1.22 -26.13 16.54
N GLN A 103 -2.20 -26.63 15.78
CA GLN A 103 -3.47 -27.16 16.26
C GLN A 103 -3.49 -28.69 16.14
#